data_AF-A0A8H2VK74-F1
#
_entry.id   AF-A0A8H2VK74-F1
#
_cell.length_a   1.000
_cell.length_b   1.000
_cell.length_c   1.000
_cell.angle_alpha   90.00
_cell.angle_beta   90.00
_cell.angle_gamma   90.00
#
_symmetry.space_group_name_H-M   'P 1'
#
loop_
_entity.id
_entity.type
_entity.pdbx_description
1 polymer ?
#
loop_
_entity_poly.entity_id
_entity_poly.type
_entity_poly.pdbx_seq_one_letter_code
_entity_poly.pdbx_strand_id
1 'polypeptide(L)'
;MTTKSNVQSRLNEWETSCLHKVINLSPSSIDTLIHNSAGVSSKDTHSLSKLMKRLSLSPRKKESLEKLHHREVQTYCKDIKLYTYKNGGFYTDGKGSMTLQDIENAIHQLLWKKYGKGIIHCSGCKRTGDAYKKHIEWFVLPIRDLPLILQFIDNFCLSQNRLK
;
A
#
# COMPACT_ATOMS: atom_id res chain seq x y z
N MET A 1 -2.71 19.70 1.37
CA MET A 1 -2.25 18.72 0.36
C MET A 1 -3.39 17.83 -0.13
N THR A 2 -4.26 17.31 0.76
CA THR A 2 -5.27 16.31 0.40
C THR A 2 -6.55 16.84 -0.25
N THR A 3 -6.80 18.16 -0.24
CA THR A 3 -8.00 18.81 -0.79
C THR A 3 -7.95 19.13 -2.29
N LYS A 4 -6.82 18.90 -2.97
CA LYS A 4 -6.72 19.16 -4.43
C LYS A 4 -7.49 18.09 -5.20
N SER A 5 -8.29 18.53 -6.19
CA SER A 5 -9.12 17.67 -7.02
C SER A 5 -8.32 16.70 -7.91
N ASN A 6 -7.10 17.07 -8.29
CA ASN A 6 -6.22 16.28 -9.14
C ASN A 6 -5.16 15.52 -8.32
N VAL A 7 -5.16 14.19 -8.43
CA VAL A 7 -4.18 13.30 -7.82
C VAL A 7 -2.76 13.62 -8.26
N GLN A 8 -2.54 13.88 -9.56
CA GLN A 8 -1.20 14.13 -10.09
C GLN A 8 -0.57 15.38 -9.50
N SER A 9 -1.36 16.44 -9.28
CA SER A 9 -0.88 17.65 -8.63
C SER A 9 -0.39 17.38 -7.20
N ARG A 10 -1.06 16.48 -6.47
CA ARG A 10 -0.63 16.07 -5.12
C ARG A 10 0.67 15.29 -5.16
N LEU A 11 0.83 14.38 -6.12
CA LEU A 11 2.08 13.63 -6.31
C LEU A 11 3.24 14.58 -6.63
N ASN A 12 3.05 15.53 -7.54
CA ASN A 12 4.09 16.50 -7.90
C ASN A 12 4.48 17.40 -6.69
N GLU A 13 3.54 17.74 -5.81
CA GLU A 13 3.85 18.46 -4.57
C GLU A 13 4.73 17.62 -3.63
N TRP A 14 4.44 16.32 -3.53
CA TRP A 14 5.26 15.41 -2.74
C TRP A 14 6.66 15.24 -3.33
N GLU A 15 6.77 15.06 -4.65
CA GLU A 15 8.06 14.96 -5.34
C GLU A 15 8.90 16.23 -5.20
N THR A 16 8.29 17.41 -5.32
CA THR A 16 8.99 18.68 -5.13
C THR A 16 9.38 18.95 -3.67
N SER A 17 8.55 18.51 -2.71
CA SER A 17 8.84 18.69 -1.28
C SER A 17 9.92 17.73 -0.76
N CYS A 18 9.93 16.50 -1.25
CA CYS A 18 10.80 15.43 -0.75
C CYS A 18 11.98 15.12 -1.69
N LEU A 19 12.03 15.70 -2.89
CA LEU A 19 13.04 15.45 -3.93
C LEU A 19 13.20 13.96 -4.27
N HIS A 20 12.14 13.19 -4.09
CA HIS A 20 12.08 11.76 -4.38
C HIS A 20 10.98 11.50 -5.39
N LYS A 21 11.21 10.54 -6.29
CA LYS A 21 10.18 10.07 -7.22
C LYS A 21 9.09 9.34 -6.45
N VAL A 22 7.85 9.72 -6.65
CA VAL A 22 6.68 9.09 -6.02
C VAL A 22 5.93 8.29 -7.06
N ILE A 23 5.66 7.03 -6.74
CA ILE A 23 4.89 6.13 -7.60
C ILE A 23 3.48 6.02 -7.05
N ASN A 24 2.48 6.33 -7.86
CA ASN A 24 1.09 6.10 -7.49
C ASN A 24 0.78 4.60 -7.49
N LEU A 25 0.19 4.11 -6.40
CA LEU A 25 -0.26 2.72 -6.28
C LEU A 25 -1.63 2.57 -6.95
N SER A 26 -1.63 2.47 -8.28
CA SER A 26 -2.81 2.07 -9.05
C SER A 26 -3.02 0.55 -9.03
N PRO A 27 -4.25 0.04 -9.28
CA PRO A 27 -4.49 -1.40 -9.39
C PRO A 27 -3.51 -2.11 -10.34
N SER A 28 -3.27 -1.54 -11.52
CA SER A 28 -2.33 -2.08 -12.50
C SER A 28 -0.87 -2.10 -12.00
N SER A 29 -0.46 -1.10 -11.23
CA SER A 29 0.89 -1.06 -10.63
C SER A 29 1.03 -2.10 -9.52
N ILE A 30 -0.04 -2.35 -8.75
CA ILE A 30 -0.07 -3.38 -7.70
C ILE A 30 -0.01 -4.77 -8.31
N ASP A 31 -0.74 -5.02 -9.40
CA ASP A 31 -0.64 -6.28 -10.13
C ASP A 31 0.80 -6.54 -10.58
N THR A 32 1.46 -5.52 -11.13
CA THR A 32 2.86 -5.60 -11.54
C THR A 32 3.78 -5.89 -10.36
N LEU A 33 3.57 -5.24 -9.20
CA LEU A 33 4.34 -5.46 -7.97
C LEU A 33 4.15 -6.89 -7.42
N ILE A 34 2.92 -7.39 -7.46
CA ILE A 34 2.59 -8.75 -7.00
C ILE A 34 3.19 -9.79 -7.95
N HIS A 35 3.09 -9.59 -9.26
CA HIS A 35 3.73 -10.48 -10.23
C HIS A 35 5.26 -10.52 -10.07
N ASN A 36 5.90 -9.36 -9.89
CA ASN A 36 7.34 -9.29 -9.68
C ASN A 36 7.77 -9.90 -8.34
N SER A 37 6.99 -9.71 -7.28
CA SER A 37 7.28 -10.29 -5.96
C SER A 37 7.01 -11.80 -5.88
N ALA A 38 6.00 -12.31 -6.61
CA ALA A 38 5.74 -13.74 -6.75
C ALA A 38 6.77 -14.44 -7.65
N GLY A 39 7.37 -13.71 -8.59
CA GLY A 39 8.43 -14.19 -9.50
C GLY A 39 9.79 -14.45 -8.84
N VAL A 40 9.98 -14.12 -7.56
CA VAL A 40 11.16 -14.51 -6.77
C VAL A 40 11.02 -15.92 -6.20
N SER A 41 10.27 -16.79 -6.89
CA SER A 41 10.31 -18.23 -6.68
C SER A 41 10.96 -18.87 -7.91
N SER A 42 12.18 -19.37 -7.71
CA SER A 42 12.90 -20.35 -8.54
C SER A 42 13.27 -19.95 -9.98
N LYS A 43 14.18 -18.99 -10.14
CA LYS A 43 15.19 -19.10 -11.22
C LYS A 43 16.57 -19.22 -10.57
N ASP A 44 17.34 -20.17 -11.09
CA ASP A 44 18.55 -20.77 -10.54
C ASP A 44 19.36 -19.90 -9.56
N THR A 45 19.39 -20.36 -8.30
CA THR A 45 20.30 -19.84 -7.30
C THR A 45 21.67 -20.47 -7.50
N HIS A 46 22.62 -19.71 -8.04
CA HIS A 46 24.01 -20.14 -8.13
C HIS A 46 24.60 -20.44 -6.74
N SER A 47 25.03 -21.71 -6.59
CA SER A 47 26.06 -22.27 -5.71
C SER A 47 26.01 -22.04 -4.18
N LEU A 48 25.92 -20.81 -3.66
CA LEU A 48 26.15 -20.55 -2.23
C LEU A 48 24.86 -20.56 -1.38
N SER A 49 23.76 -20.05 -1.92
CA SER A 49 22.45 -20.03 -1.27
C SER A 49 21.86 -21.43 -1.10
N LYS A 50 22.23 -22.40 -1.97
CA LYS A 50 21.90 -23.82 -1.81
C LYS A 50 22.60 -24.44 -0.59
N LEU A 51 23.83 -24.01 -0.32
CA LEU A 51 24.65 -24.51 0.79
C LEU A 51 24.15 -23.94 2.14
N MET A 52 23.81 -22.65 2.17
CA MET A 52 23.25 -21.99 3.35
C MET A 52 21.82 -22.44 3.67
N LYS A 53 21.04 -22.91 2.68
CA LYS A 53 19.70 -23.49 2.91
C LYS A 53 19.72 -24.73 3.82
N ARG A 54 20.86 -25.44 3.88
CA ARG A 54 21.05 -26.59 4.79
C ARG A 54 21.36 -26.19 6.24
N LEU A 55 21.73 -24.93 6.46
CA LEU A 55 21.99 -24.37 7.79
C LEU A 55 20.76 -23.66 8.37
N SER A 56 19.76 -23.37 7.54
CA SER A 56 18.45 -22.91 8.03
C SER A 56 17.72 -24.06 8.73
N LEU A 57 17.40 -23.87 10.00
CA LEU A 57 16.47 -24.73 10.73
C LEU A 57 15.15 -24.76 9.96
N SER A 58 14.87 -25.89 9.29
CA SER A 58 13.60 -26.09 8.57
C SER A 58 12.45 -25.88 9.57
N PRO A 59 11.59 -24.86 9.39
CA PRO A 59 10.39 -24.78 10.20
C PRO A 59 9.52 -25.99 9.86
N ARG A 60 9.27 -26.84 10.86
CA ARG A 60 8.36 -27.98 10.78
C ARG A 60 7.05 -27.53 10.10
N LYS A 61 6.74 -28.15 8.95
CA LYS A 61 5.44 -28.18 8.23
C LYS A 61 4.43 -27.09 8.65
N LYS A 62 4.66 -25.85 8.22
CA LYS A 62 3.62 -24.80 8.08
C LYS A 62 3.22 -24.59 6.61
N GLU A 63 3.45 -25.61 5.78
CA GLU A 63 3.37 -25.53 4.32
C GLU A 63 1.93 -25.45 3.75
N SER A 64 0.90 -25.68 4.57
CA SER A 64 -0.50 -25.71 4.14
C SER A 64 -1.19 -24.34 4.21
N LEU A 65 -0.92 -23.52 5.23
CA LEU A 65 -1.67 -22.27 5.45
C LEU A 65 -1.21 -21.13 4.52
N GLU A 66 0.10 -21.03 4.26
CA GLU A 66 0.65 -19.98 3.39
C GLU A 66 0.38 -20.24 1.90
N LYS A 67 0.34 -21.52 1.48
CA LYS A 67 -0.03 -21.89 0.10
C LYS A 67 -1.51 -21.65 -0.19
N LEU A 68 -2.38 -21.85 0.80
CA LEU A 68 -3.81 -21.52 0.70
C LEU A 68 -4.03 -20.00 0.59
N HIS A 69 -3.39 -19.21 1.45
CA HIS A 69 -3.40 -17.75 1.33
C HIS A 69 -2.85 -17.26 -0.01
N HIS A 70 -1.78 -17.88 -0.53
CA HIS A 70 -1.22 -17.52 -1.84
C HIS A 70 -2.19 -17.75 -2.99
N ARG A 71 -2.95 -18.86 -2.96
CA ARG A 71 -3.92 -19.18 -4.00
C ARG A 71 -5.15 -18.26 -3.92
N GLU A 72 -5.61 -17.94 -2.72
CA GLU A 72 -6.72 -17.00 -2.52
C GLU A 72 -6.32 -15.58 -2.96
N VAL A 73 -5.20 -15.04 -2.46
CA VAL A 73 -4.74 -13.67 -2.77
C VAL A 73 -4.42 -13.49 -4.26
N GLN A 74 -3.83 -14.50 -4.95
CA GLN A 74 -3.62 -14.43 -6.40
C GLN A 74 -4.92 -14.40 -7.20
N THR A 75 -5.98 -15.01 -6.70
CA THR A 75 -7.29 -15.02 -7.37
C THR A 75 -8.01 -13.66 -7.21
N TYR A 76 -7.81 -12.96 -6.09
CA TYR A 76 -8.43 -11.67 -5.82
C TYR A 76 -7.90 -10.50 -6.65
N CYS A 77 -6.67 -10.58 -7.18
CA CYS A 77 -6.04 -9.46 -7.89
C CYS A 77 -6.68 -9.15 -9.26
N LYS A 78 -7.11 -10.18 -10.00
CA LYS A 78 -7.56 -10.02 -11.40
C LYS A 78 -8.92 -9.34 -11.58
N ASP A 79 -9.76 -9.32 -10.55
CA ASP A 79 -11.16 -8.87 -10.64
C ASP A 79 -11.54 -7.82 -9.59
N ILE A 80 -10.59 -6.98 -9.16
CA ILE A 80 -10.90 -5.92 -8.20
C ILE A 80 -11.74 -4.84 -8.86
N LYS A 81 -13.06 -4.92 -8.69
CA LYS A 81 -14.00 -3.86 -9.07
C LYS A 81 -13.98 -2.77 -8.00
N LEU A 82 -13.23 -1.71 -8.26
CA LEU A 82 -13.24 -0.49 -7.46
C LEU A 82 -14.28 0.48 -8.06
N TYR A 83 -15.29 0.84 -7.28
CA TYR A 83 -16.41 1.67 -7.74
C TYR A 83 -16.18 3.16 -7.54
N THR A 84 -15.39 3.52 -6.52
CA THR A 84 -15.07 4.91 -6.15
C THR A 84 -13.71 5.36 -6.66
N TYR A 85 -12.89 4.42 -7.14
CA TYR A 85 -11.59 4.71 -7.72
C TYR A 85 -11.74 5.32 -9.13
N LYS A 86 -11.29 6.56 -9.30
CA LYS A 86 -11.24 7.27 -10.59
C LYS A 86 -9.92 8.05 -10.68
N ASN A 87 -9.41 8.35 -11.86
CA ASN A 87 -8.27 9.28 -12.06
C ASN A 87 -7.06 9.11 -11.10
N GLY A 88 -6.75 7.89 -10.67
CA GLY A 88 -5.63 7.64 -9.76
C GLY A 88 -5.93 7.74 -8.25
N GLY A 89 -7.18 7.91 -7.83
CA GLY A 89 -7.55 8.02 -6.41
C GLY A 89 -9.01 7.66 -6.11
N PHE A 90 -9.34 7.58 -4.83
CA PHE A 90 -10.70 7.30 -4.34
C PHE A 90 -11.48 8.58 -4.14
N TYR A 91 -12.78 8.55 -4.45
CA TYR A 91 -13.67 9.71 -4.36
C TYR A 91 -14.92 9.41 -3.52
N THR A 92 -15.35 10.44 -2.81
CA THR A 92 -16.64 10.47 -2.12
C THR A 92 -17.50 11.59 -2.71
N ASP A 93 -18.81 11.39 -2.76
CA ASP A 93 -19.75 12.35 -3.37
C ASP A 93 -20.01 13.60 -2.51
N GLY A 94 -19.47 13.62 -1.29
CA GLY A 94 -19.62 14.72 -0.33
C GLY A 94 -21.02 14.82 0.26
N LYS A 95 -21.89 13.83 0.03
CA LYS A 95 -23.26 13.77 0.55
C LYS A 95 -23.38 12.94 1.83
N GLY A 96 -22.29 12.28 2.24
CA GLY A 96 -22.23 11.49 3.47
C GLY A 96 -22.15 12.35 4.74
N SER A 97 -22.28 11.67 5.88
CA SER A 97 -22.25 12.29 7.22
C SER A 97 -20.86 12.79 7.66
N MET A 98 -19.78 12.33 7.00
CA MET A 98 -18.40 12.60 7.39
C MET A 98 -17.70 13.50 6.37
N THR A 99 -16.83 14.39 6.84
CA THR A 99 -16.00 15.22 5.94
C THR A 99 -14.89 14.39 5.30
N LEU A 100 -14.32 14.86 4.18
CA LEU A 100 -13.18 14.21 3.52
C LEU A 100 -12.00 13.98 4.48
N GLN A 101 -11.77 14.94 5.39
CA GLN A 101 -10.70 14.86 6.37
C GLN A 101 -10.97 13.78 7.41
N ASP A 102 -12.21 13.61 7.84
CA ASP A 102 -12.58 12.56 8.79
C ASP A 102 -12.48 11.18 8.17
N ILE A 103 -12.85 11.05 6.89
CA ILE A 103 -12.70 9.81 6.10
C ILE A 103 -11.23 9.44 5.96
N GLU A 104 -10.38 10.39 5.59
CA GLU A 104 -8.93 10.19 5.50
C GLU A 104 -8.34 9.76 6.86
N ASN A 105 -8.70 10.46 7.93
CA ASN A 105 -8.23 10.15 9.28
C ASN A 105 -8.71 8.76 9.74
N ALA A 106 -9.95 8.37 9.44
CA ALA A 106 -10.48 7.05 9.76
C ALA A 106 -9.70 5.94 9.05
N ILE A 107 -9.40 6.12 7.75
CA ILE A 107 -8.57 5.18 6.99
C ILE A 107 -7.16 5.09 7.60
N HIS A 108 -6.54 6.22 7.93
CA HIS A 108 -5.22 6.25 8.57
C HIS A 108 -5.21 5.54 9.92
N GLN A 109 -6.19 5.80 10.79
CA GLN A 109 -6.29 5.13 12.10
C GLN A 109 -6.43 3.61 11.96
N LEU A 110 -7.23 3.16 10.99
CA LEU A 110 -7.43 1.75 10.75
C LEU A 110 -6.16 1.07 10.23
N LEU A 111 -5.47 1.70 9.27
CA LEU A 111 -4.21 1.18 8.74
C LEU A 111 -3.10 1.20 9.80
N TRP A 112 -3.03 2.23 10.63
CA TRP A 112 -2.10 2.27 11.77
C TRP A 112 -2.40 1.20 12.82
N LYS A 113 -3.68 0.93 13.09
CA LYS A 113 -4.07 -0.13 14.03
C LYS A 113 -3.68 -1.51 13.50
N LYS A 114 -3.78 -1.73 12.18
CA LYS A 114 -3.49 -3.04 11.56
C LYS A 114 -2.00 -3.27 11.30
N TYR A 115 -1.30 -2.27 10.75
CA TYR A 115 0.07 -2.42 10.24
C TYR A 115 1.10 -1.60 11.01
N GLY A 116 0.66 -0.73 11.92
CA GLY A 116 1.55 0.18 12.65
C GLY A 116 1.87 1.47 11.89
N LYS A 117 2.53 2.38 12.61
CA LYS A 117 3.01 3.67 12.08
C LYS A 117 4.42 3.50 11.51
N GLY A 118 4.60 3.89 10.26
CA GLY A 118 5.91 4.01 9.63
C GLY A 118 6.46 5.42 9.85
N ILE A 119 7.55 5.55 10.61
CA ILE A 119 8.29 6.81 10.73
C ILE A 119 9.46 6.74 9.75
N ILE A 120 9.44 7.58 8.72
CA ILE A 120 10.47 7.62 7.68
C ILE A 120 11.34 8.86 7.87
N HIS A 121 12.65 8.66 8.00
CA HIS A 121 13.63 9.73 7.94
C HIS A 121 13.94 10.01 6.46
N CYS A 122 13.56 11.18 5.97
CA CYS A 122 13.70 11.51 4.56
C CYS A 122 15.03 12.22 4.30
N SER A 123 15.82 11.65 3.40
CA SER A 123 17.09 12.22 2.94
C SER A 123 16.92 13.41 1.99
N GLY A 124 15.79 13.49 1.28
CA GLY A 124 15.55 14.50 0.24
C GLY A 124 14.78 15.73 0.73
N CYS A 125 14.21 15.67 1.93
CA CYS A 125 13.67 16.87 2.57
C CYS A 125 14.80 17.80 3.03
N LYS A 126 14.61 19.10 2.82
CA LYS A 126 15.52 20.12 3.36
C LYS A 126 15.67 19.92 4.87
N ARG A 127 16.92 19.89 5.34
CA ARG A 127 17.23 19.79 6.77
C ARG A 127 16.74 21.07 7.47
N THR A 128 15.97 20.91 8.53
CA THR A 128 15.64 22.02 9.43
C THR A 128 16.66 21.97 10.57
N GLY A 129 17.79 22.65 10.41
CA GLY A 129 18.93 22.52 11.32
C GLY A 129 19.69 21.20 11.12
N ASP A 130 20.04 20.51 12.21
CA ASP A 130 20.88 19.30 12.16
C ASP A 130 20.08 17.99 12.02
N ALA A 131 18.75 18.04 12.06
CA ALA A 131 17.90 16.86 11.98
C ALA A 131 17.27 16.66 10.59
N TYR A 132 17.17 15.40 10.15
CA TYR A 132 16.37 15.03 8.99
C TYR A 132 14.89 15.21 9.28
N LYS A 133 14.13 15.70 8.30
CA LYS A 133 12.67 15.79 8.41
C LYS A 133 12.09 14.37 8.49
N LYS A 134 11.21 14.15 9.45
CA LYS A 134 10.50 12.89 9.66
C LYS A 134 9.13 12.96 8.99
N HIS A 135 8.79 11.95 8.21
CA HIS A 135 7.41 11.74 7.78
C HIS A 135 6.76 10.68 8.66
N ILE A 136 5.58 10.99 9.19
CA ILE A 136 4.85 10.16 10.16
C ILE A 136 3.56 9.56 9.61
N GLU A 137 3.17 9.95 8.39
CA GLU A 137 1.95 9.52 7.71
C GLU A 137 2.13 8.22 6.91
N TRP A 138 3.23 7.49 7.13
CA TRP A 138 3.54 6.28 6.36
C TRP A 138 3.08 5.02 7.08
N PHE A 139 2.89 3.96 6.29
CA PHE A 139 2.45 2.64 6.74
C PHE A 139 3.45 1.61 6.24
N VAL A 140 3.75 0.60 7.05
CA VAL A 140 4.57 -0.55 6.62
C VAL A 140 3.62 -1.63 6.12
N LEU A 141 3.28 -1.58 4.83
CA LEU A 141 2.30 -2.47 4.22
C LEU A 141 2.96 -3.69 3.55
N PRO A 142 2.52 -4.92 3.86
CA PRO A 142 2.89 -6.08 3.05
C PRO A 142 2.35 -5.94 1.62
N ILE A 143 3.20 -6.19 0.62
CA ILE A 143 2.81 -6.11 -0.82
C ILE A 143 1.57 -6.99 -1.12
N ARG A 144 1.48 -8.13 -0.43
CA ARG A 144 0.38 -9.11 -0.59
C ARG A 144 -0.98 -8.58 -0.12
N ASP A 145 -0.99 -7.61 0.78
CA ASP A 145 -2.22 -7.07 1.36
C ASP A 145 -2.75 -5.85 0.57
N LEU A 146 -1.95 -5.29 -0.35
CA LEU A 146 -2.33 -4.13 -1.16
C LEU A 146 -3.68 -4.28 -1.88
N PRO A 147 -4.00 -5.44 -2.51
CA PRO A 147 -5.31 -5.66 -3.15
C PRO A 147 -6.49 -5.50 -2.18
N LEU A 148 -6.37 -6.11 -1.00
CA LEU A 148 -7.39 -6.09 0.04
C LEU A 148 -7.54 -4.69 0.63
N ILE A 149 -6.44 -3.95 0.76
CA ILE A 149 -6.44 -2.58 1.24
C ILE A 149 -7.18 -1.67 0.24
N LEU A 150 -6.94 -1.80 -1.06
CA LEU A 150 -7.67 -1.00 -2.05
C LEU A 150 -9.17 -1.29 -2.02
N GLN A 151 -9.57 -2.56 -1.93
CA GLN A 151 -10.99 -2.92 -1.78
C GLN A 151 -11.60 -2.36 -0.51
N PHE A 152 -10.85 -2.42 0.60
CA PHE A 152 -11.32 -1.89 1.87
C PHE A 152 -11.56 -0.37 1.80
N ILE A 153 -10.61 0.38 1.23
CA ILE A 153 -10.74 1.83 1.05
C ILE A 153 -11.93 2.14 0.14
N ASP A 154 -12.09 1.41 -0.98
CA ASP A 154 -13.22 1.59 -1.89
C ASP A 154 -14.57 1.34 -1.21
N ASN A 155 -14.69 0.23 -0.47
CA ASN A 155 -15.89 -0.10 0.28
C ASN A 155 -16.21 0.95 1.36
N PHE A 156 -15.17 1.48 2.02
CA PHE A 156 -15.32 2.55 3.00
C PHE A 156 -15.82 3.84 2.35
N CYS A 157 -15.22 4.26 1.23
CA CYS A 157 -15.69 5.42 0.48
C CYS A 157 -17.12 5.21 -0.06
N LEU A 158 -17.44 4.01 -0.54
CA LEU A 158 -18.78 3.65 -1.00
C LEU A 158 -19.83 3.74 0.12
N SER A 159 -19.52 3.26 1.32
CA SER A 159 -20.47 3.31 2.43
C SER A 159 -20.81 4.75 2.82
N GLN A 160 -19.85 5.67 2.70
CA GLN A 160 -20.09 7.08 2.97
C GLN A 160 -21.00 7.74 1.92
N ASN A 161 -20.94 7.31 0.66
CA ASN A 161 -21.82 7.84 -0.40
C ASN A 161 -23.28 7.34 -0.29
N ARG A 162 -23.54 6.27 0.47
CA ARG A 162 -24.87 5.64 0.59
C ARG A 162 -25.69 6.13 1.78
N LEU A 163 -25.09 6.88 2.71
CA LEU A 163 -25.79 7.38 3.89
C LEU A 163 -26.49 8.70 3.55
N LYS A 164 -27.81 8.63 3.37
CA LYS A 164 -28.75 9.76 3.32
C LYS A 164 -29.10 10.23 4.73
#